data_AF-A0A1G5V1E0-F1
#
_entry.id   AF-A0A1G5V1E0-F1
#
_cell.length_a   1.000
_cell.length_b   1.000
_cell.length_c   1.000
_cell.angle_alpha   90.00
_cell.angle_beta   90.00
_cell.angle_gamma   90.00
#
_symmetry.space_group_name_H-M   'P 1'
#
loop_
_entity.id
_entity.type
_entity.pdbx_description
1 polymer ?
#
loop_
_entity_poly.entity_id
_entity_poly.type
_entity_poly.pdbx_seq_one_letter_code
_entity_poly.pdbx_strand_id
1 'polypeptide(L)'
;METDFIYKDTKVGAYIPVPLCLLNSSLGSTELLIYGMLLNRALLSQKNGWGDSDGRIFERYTWDDLAELIGRGRTTIGTALKKLEHEELIIREYSGRDGYCIYVKIPSEFRKYNQAISEIRSQPVQKSGNGVFRKLHTNNYTEIHDQITDKYTFKEGESL
;
A
#
# COMPACT_ATOMS: atom_id res chain seq x y z
N MET A 1 -7.37 -12.02 19.83
CA MET A 1 -6.17 -11.16 19.93
C MET A 1 -6.54 -10.00 20.83
N GLU A 2 -5.72 -9.71 21.83
CA GLU A 2 -5.80 -8.47 22.60
C GLU A 2 -5.24 -7.32 21.74
N THR A 3 -5.82 -6.13 21.83
CA THR A 3 -5.52 -5.00 20.92
C THR A 3 -5.38 -3.70 21.71
N ASP A 4 -4.34 -2.92 21.41
CA ASP A 4 -4.04 -1.63 22.05
C ASP A 4 -4.03 -0.46 21.06
N PHE A 5 -4.25 0.75 21.57
CA PHE A 5 -4.11 1.98 20.80
C PHE A 5 -2.63 2.35 20.57
N ILE A 6 -2.35 3.06 19.47
CA ILE A 6 -1.01 3.61 19.19
C ILE A 6 -0.86 4.95 19.93
N TYR A 7 0.12 5.01 20.84
CA TYR A 7 0.56 6.20 21.57
C TYR A 7 1.86 6.76 20.99
N LYS A 8 2.28 7.95 21.47
CA LYS A 8 3.45 8.67 20.93
C LYS A 8 4.77 7.90 21.03
N ASP A 9 4.89 7.06 22.05
CA ASP A 9 6.05 6.24 22.39
C ASP A 9 5.88 4.78 21.95
N THR A 10 4.74 4.42 21.34
CA THR A 10 4.51 3.09 20.80
C THR A 10 5.53 2.79 19.71
N LYS A 11 6.36 1.80 19.96
CA LYS A 11 7.28 1.25 18.97
C LYS A 11 6.54 0.20 18.14
N VAL A 12 6.14 0.61 16.93
CA VAL A 12 5.59 -0.34 15.96
C VAL A 12 6.74 -1.22 15.44
N GLY A 13 6.48 -2.51 15.30
CA GLY A 13 7.41 -3.44 14.66
C GLY A 13 7.61 -3.14 13.17
N ALA A 14 8.21 -4.09 12.45
CA ALA A 14 8.38 -3.96 11.01
C ALA A 14 7.02 -3.92 10.30
N TYR A 15 6.88 -3.00 9.35
CA TYR A 15 5.69 -2.86 8.50
C TYR A 15 6.11 -2.73 7.04
N ILE A 16 5.15 -2.93 6.14
CA ILE A 16 5.37 -2.82 4.70
C ILE A 16 5.03 -1.38 4.26
N PRO A 17 5.99 -0.59 3.75
CA PRO A 17 5.74 0.72 3.19
C PRO A 17 5.10 0.58 1.80
N VAL A 18 3.86 1.04 1.64
CA VAL A 18 3.21 1.13 0.33
C VAL A 18 3.02 2.60 -0.04
N PRO A 19 3.61 3.08 -1.15
CA PRO A 19 3.36 4.42 -1.65
C PRO A 19 1.88 4.71 -1.91
N LEU A 20 1.38 5.81 -1.36
CA LEU A 20 -0.02 6.21 -1.52
C LEU A 20 -0.41 6.46 -2.98
N CYS A 21 0.53 6.91 -3.83
CA CYS A 21 0.27 7.10 -5.25
C CYS A 21 -0.11 5.80 -5.97
N LEU A 22 0.31 4.64 -5.45
CA LEU A 22 -0.04 3.34 -6.03
C LEU A 22 -1.44 2.86 -5.62
N LEU A 23 -2.06 3.45 -4.60
CA LEU A 23 -3.42 3.08 -4.19
C LEU A 23 -4.47 3.44 -5.24
N ASN A 24 -4.19 4.42 -6.10
CA ASN A 24 -5.06 4.82 -7.20
C ASN A 24 -4.69 4.15 -8.54
N SER A 25 -3.80 3.15 -8.53
CA SER A 25 -3.36 2.45 -9.74
C SER A 25 -4.25 1.25 -10.08
N SER A 26 -4.00 0.62 -11.23
CA SER A 26 -4.65 -0.63 -11.66
C SER A 26 -4.16 -1.88 -10.90
N LEU A 27 -3.24 -1.71 -9.94
CA LEU A 27 -2.63 -2.81 -9.19
C LEU A 27 -3.59 -3.41 -8.16
N GLY A 28 -3.56 -4.73 -8.03
CA GLY A 28 -4.29 -5.43 -6.97
C GLY A 28 -3.56 -5.41 -5.63
N SER A 29 -4.22 -5.90 -4.59
CA SER A 29 -3.66 -5.94 -3.24
C SER A 29 -2.37 -6.75 -3.16
N THR A 30 -2.26 -7.84 -3.91
CA THR A 30 -1.07 -8.71 -3.87
C THR A 30 0.14 -8.02 -4.49
N GLU A 31 -0.08 -7.32 -5.60
CA GLU A 31 0.92 -6.53 -6.31
C GLU A 31 1.44 -5.39 -5.41
N LEU A 32 0.54 -4.68 -4.73
CA LEU A 32 0.91 -3.62 -3.78
C LEU A 32 1.73 -4.15 -2.61
N LEU A 33 1.36 -5.30 -2.05
CA LEU A 33 2.11 -5.93 -0.97
C LEU A 33 3.52 -6.32 -1.44
N ILE A 34 3.64 -7.03 -2.57
CA ILE A 34 4.93 -7.42 -3.13
C ILE A 34 5.80 -6.19 -3.40
N TYR A 35 5.25 -5.16 -4.03
CA TYR A 35 5.99 -3.94 -4.30
C TYR A 35 6.47 -3.27 -3.00
N GLY A 36 5.60 -3.11 -2.01
CA GLY A 36 5.97 -2.51 -0.73
C GLY A 36 7.04 -3.31 0.01
N MET A 37 7.02 -4.64 -0.09
CA MET A 37 8.04 -5.50 0.50
C MET A 37 9.40 -5.31 -0.17
N LEU A 38 9.42 -5.36 -1.51
CA LEU A 38 10.63 -5.11 -2.29
C LEU A 38 11.18 -3.72 -2.01
N LEU A 39 10.31 -2.71 -1.90
CA LEU A 39 10.68 -1.35 -1.56
C LEU A 39 11.30 -1.27 -0.15
N ASN A 40 10.69 -1.89 0.86
CA ASN A 40 11.25 -1.89 2.22
C ASN A 40 12.67 -2.44 2.25
N ARG A 41 12.89 -3.54 1.51
CA ARG A 41 14.17 -4.21 1.43
C ARG A 41 15.19 -3.34 0.70
N ALA A 42 14.82 -2.79 -0.45
CA ALA A 42 15.66 -1.85 -1.18
C ALA A 42 16.05 -0.63 -0.31
N LEU A 43 15.14 -0.12 0.53
CA LEU A 43 15.45 0.97 1.47
C LEU A 43 16.41 0.55 2.58
N LEU A 44 16.34 -0.69 3.07
CA LEU A 44 17.33 -1.23 4.02
C LEU A 44 18.70 -1.42 3.36
N SER A 45 18.72 -1.97 2.16
CA SER A 45 19.92 -2.17 1.35
C SER A 45 20.58 -0.83 1.00
N GLN A 46 19.79 0.21 0.70
CA GLN A 46 20.24 1.61 0.55
C GLN A 46 20.98 2.10 1.80
N LYS A 47 20.37 1.93 2.97
CA LYS A 47 20.96 2.39 4.24
C LYS A 47 22.26 1.68 4.57
N ASN A 48 22.39 0.42 4.16
CA ASN A 48 23.60 -0.38 4.37
C ASN A 48 24.68 -0.12 3.31
N GLY A 49 24.37 0.61 2.23
CA GLY A 49 25.29 0.86 1.12
C GLY A 49 25.47 -0.33 0.18
N TRP A 50 24.51 -1.26 0.16
CA TRP A 50 24.56 -2.45 -0.68
C TRP A 50 23.94 -2.11 -2.05
N GLY A 51 24.79 -1.95 -3.06
CA GLY A 51 24.40 -1.67 -4.43
C GLY A 51 25.37 -2.29 -5.42
N ASP A 52 24.94 -2.41 -6.67
CA ASP A 52 25.78 -2.83 -7.79
C ASP A 52 26.84 -1.75 -8.14
N SER A 53 27.75 -2.03 -9.08
CA SER A 53 28.78 -1.09 -9.56
C SER A 53 28.20 0.24 -10.05
N ASP A 54 26.96 0.24 -10.53
CA ASP A 54 26.21 1.42 -10.97
C ASP A 54 25.48 2.14 -9.82
N GLY A 55 25.64 1.69 -8.57
CA GLY A 55 24.93 2.20 -7.39
C GLY A 55 23.45 1.80 -7.34
N ARG A 56 23.01 0.87 -8.20
CA ARG A 56 21.63 0.36 -8.21
C ARG A 56 21.45 -0.66 -7.10
N ILE A 57 20.39 -0.49 -6.32
CA ILE A 57 20.06 -1.43 -5.25
C ILE A 57 19.19 -2.53 -5.83
N PHE A 58 19.60 -3.77 -5.62
CA PHE A 58 18.84 -4.95 -6.01
C PHE A 58 18.57 -5.83 -4.81
N GLU A 59 17.46 -6.54 -4.89
CA GLU A 59 17.10 -7.57 -3.93
C GLU A 59 17.13 -8.94 -4.60
N ARG A 60 17.70 -9.92 -3.90
CA ARG A 60 17.65 -11.32 -4.32
C ARG A 60 16.49 -11.98 -3.60
N TYR A 61 15.44 -12.26 -4.35
CA TYR A 61 14.26 -12.97 -3.87
C TYR A 61 13.98 -14.18 -4.72
N THR A 62 13.79 -15.33 -4.09
CA THR A 62 13.20 -16.49 -4.77
C THR A 62 11.68 -16.33 -4.80
N TRP A 63 11.04 -17.05 -5.72
CA TRP A 63 9.57 -17.07 -5.80
C TRP A 63 8.95 -17.72 -4.57
N ASP A 64 9.66 -18.67 -3.95
CA ASP A 64 9.22 -19.40 -2.78
C ASP A 64 9.24 -18.49 -1.54
N ASP A 65 10.30 -17.68 -1.38
CA ASP A 65 10.38 -16.69 -0.28
C ASP A 65 9.22 -15.68 -0.35
N LEU A 66 8.90 -15.17 -1.55
CA LEU A 66 7.79 -14.23 -1.73
C LEU A 66 6.43 -14.90 -1.51
N ALA A 67 6.29 -16.16 -1.92
CA ALA A 67 5.05 -16.93 -1.75
C ALA A 67 4.76 -17.21 -0.28
N GLU A 68 5.75 -17.65 0.48
CA GLU A 68 5.66 -17.90 1.92
C GLU A 68 5.33 -16.61 2.67
N LEU A 69 6.05 -15.53 2.37
CA LEU A 69 5.96 -14.27 3.09
C LEU A 69 4.62 -13.54 2.87
N ILE A 70 4.05 -13.64 1.67
CA ILE A 70 2.75 -13.04 1.34
C ILE A 70 1.59 -14.01 1.64
N GLY A 71 1.87 -15.30 1.84
CA GLY A 71 0.84 -16.32 2.03
C GLY A 71 0.00 -16.55 0.76
N ARG A 72 0.66 -16.60 -0.40
CA ARG A 72 0.02 -16.79 -1.72
C ARG A 72 0.79 -17.82 -2.54
N GLY A 73 0.08 -18.52 -3.44
CA GLY A 73 0.70 -19.52 -4.31
C GLY A 73 1.70 -18.90 -5.30
N ARG A 74 2.72 -19.68 -5.70
CA ARG A 74 3.77 -19.26 -6.65
C ARG A 74 3.22 -18.70 -7.96
N THR A 75 2.13 -19.25 -8.48
CA THR A 75 1.45 -18.76 -9.69
C THR A 75 0.91 -17.35 -9.52
N THR A 76 0.30 -17.05 -8.36
CA THR A 76 -0.19 -15.71 -8.03
C THR A 76 0.98 -14.73 -7.90
N ILE A 77 2.06 -15.11 -7.21
CA ILE A 77 3.27 -14.29 -7.09
C ILE A 77 3.87 -14.00 -8.47
N GLY A 78 4.02 -15.03 -9.31
CA GLY A 78 4.54 -14.88 -10.66
C GLY A 78 3.70 -13.95 -11.53
N THR A 79 2.37 -14.01 -11.40
CA THR A 79 1.45 -13.13 -12.12
C THR A 79 1.55 -11.69 -11.63
N ALA A 80 1.63 -11.50 -10.30
CA ALA A 80 1.79 -10.19 -9.70
C ALA A 80 3.13 -9.55 -10.08
N LEU A 81 4.23 -10.30 -10.07
CA LEU A 81 5.54 -9.82 -10.54
C LEU A 81 5.51 -9.40 -12.01
N LYS A 82 4.86 -10.17 -12.89
CA LYS A 82 4.69 -9.80 -14.30
C LYS A 82 3.92 -8.49 -14.48
N LYS A 83 2.89 -8.26 -13.67
CA LYS A 83 2.16 -6.98 -13.70
C LYS A 83 3.03 -5.83 -13.19
N LEU A 84 3.81 -6.04 -12.13
CA LEU A 84 4.74 -5.02 -11.64
C LEU A 84 5.83 -4.69 -12.68
N GLU A 85 6.29 -5.67 -13.46
CA GLU A 85 7.18 -5.44 -14.60
C GLU A 85 6.48 -4.66 -15.72
N HIS A 86 5.22 -4.99 -16.02
CA HIS A 86 4.42 -4.30 -17.04
C HIS A 86 4.21 -2.82 -16.70
N GLU A 87 3.94 -2.50 -15.44
CA GLU A 87 3.83 -1.12 -14.94
C GLU A 87 5.20 -0.44 -14.72
N GLU A 88 6.30 -1.08 -15.17
CA GLU A 88 7.68 -0.62 -15.02
C GLU A 88 8.09 -0.28 -13.58
N LEU A 89 7.46 -0.91 -12.59
CA LEU A 89 7.76 -0.70 -11.17
C LEU A 89 8.94 -1.55 -10.70
N ILE A 90 9.21 -2.65 -11.39
CA ILE A 90 10.36 -3.51 -11.14
C ILE A 90 11.03 -3.91 -12.45
N ILE A 91 12.32 -4.20 -12.38
CA ILE A 91 13.06 -4.93 -13.42
C ILE A 91 13.59 -6.21 -12.79
N ARG A 92 13.47 -7.34 -13.49
CA ARG A 92 14.16 -8.59 -13.12
C ARG A 92 15.26 -8.89 -14.12
N GLU A 93 16.48 -9.06 -13.62
CA GLU A 93 17.63 -9.47 -14.43
C GLU A 93 18.16 -10.80 -13.91
N TYR A 94 18.51 -11.70 -14.83
CA TYR A 94 19.12 -12.96 -14.45
C TYR A 94 20.62 -12.77 -14.29
N SER A 95 21.11 -12.84 -13.05
CA SER A 95 22.52 -12.70 -12.67
C SER A 95 23.27 -14.04 -12.74
N GLY A 96 22.93 -14.89 -13.71
CA GLY A 96 23.60 -16.16 -13.95
C GLY A 96 23.55 -17.09 -12.73
N ARG A 97 24.68 -17.21 -12.02
CA ARG A 97 24.86 -18.14 -10.90
C ARG A 97 24.09 -17.73 -9.65
N ASP A 98 23.83 -16.44 -9.50
CA ASP A 98 23.20 -15.85 -8.31
C ASP A 98 21.67 -15.75 -8.44
N GLY A 99 21.10 -16.27 -9.54
CA GLY A 99 19.67 -16.27 -9.81
C GLY A 99 19.17 -14.91 -10.30
N TYR A 100 17.90 -14.59 -10.01
CA TYR A 100 17.30 -13.33 -10.42
C TYR A 100 17.57 -12.21 -9.41
N CYS A 101 18.02 -11.07 -9.91
CA CYS A 101 18.08 -9.81 -9.18
C CYS A 101 16.85 -8.97 -9.53
N ILE A 102 16.20 -8.40 -8.52
CA ILE A 102 15.04 -7.52 -8.70
C ILE A 102 15.45 -6.09 -8.35
N TYR A 103 15.34 -5.19 -9.32
CA TYR A 103 15.53 -3.76 -9.13
C TYR A 103 14.19 -3.09 -8.95
N VAL A 104 14.06 -2.29 -7.90
CA VAL A 104 12.82 -1.56 -7.60
C VAL A 104 12.91 -0.15 -8.17
N LYS A 105 11.92 0.24 -8.95
CA LYS A 105 11.76 1.60 -9.48
C LYS A 105 10.75 2.37 -8.63
N ILE A 106 11.00 3.67 -8.50
CA ILE A 106 10.10 4.59 -7.82
C ILE A 106 9.40 5.42 -8.91
N PRO A 107 8.05 5.40 -8.99
CA PRO A 107 7.31 6.22 -9.94
C PRO A 107 7.63 7.71 -9.78
N SER A 108 7.68 8.44 -10.89
CA SER A 108 7.87 9.90 -10.88
C SER A 108 6.80 10.62 -10.05
N GLU A 109 5.56 10.10 -10.05
CA GLU A 109 4.46 10.60 -9.22
C GLU A 109 4.78 10.55 -7.72
N PHE A 110 5.59 9.60 -7.28
CA PHE A 110 6.05 9.54 -5.89
C PHE A 110 6.91 10.75 -5.50
N ARG A 111 7.74 11.23 -6.43
CA ARG A 111 8.59 12.41 -6.20
C ARG A 111 7.73 13.67 -6.04
N LYS A 112 6.71 13.83 -6.89
CA LYS A 112 5.75 14.94 -6.82
C LYS A 112 4.95 14.90 -5.51
N TYR A 113 4.51 13.72 -5.10
CA TYR A 113 3.76 13.54 -3.84
C TYR A 113 4.60 13.93 -2.61
N ASN A 114 5.85 13.47 -2.53
CA ASN A 114 6.74 13.85 -1.43
C ASN A 114 7.05 15.36 -1.43
N GLN A 115 7.21 15.96 -2.59
CA GLN A 115 7.39 17.41 -2.70
C GLN A 115 6.15 18.15 -2.16
N ALA A 116 4.95 17.81 -2.61
CA ALA A 116 3.71 18.41 -2.11
C ALA A 116 3.51 18.21 -0.60
N ILE A 117 3.80 17.01 -0.06
CA ILE A 117 3.73 16.76 1.38
C ILE A 117 4.80 17.55 2.15
N SER A 118 6.00 17.69 1.61
CA SER A 118 7.05 18.51 2.24
C SER A 118 6.66 19.99 2.27
N GLU A 119 6.03 20.49 1.21
CA GLU A 119 5.50 21.85 1.14
C GLU A 119 4.37 22.05 2.15
N ILE A 120 3.43 21.10 2.27
CA ILE A 120 2.37 21.12 3.30
C ILE A 120 2.95 21.09 4.71
N ARG A 121 3.96 20.26 4.97
CA ARG A 121 4.61 20.16 6.29
C ARG A 121 5.47 21.39 6.64
N SER A 122 5.93 22.14 5.63
CA SER A 122 6.70 23.36 5.79
C SER A 122 5.82 24.58 6.06
N GLN A 123 4.50 24.49 5.81
CA GLN A 123 3.55 25.51 6.23
C GLN A 123 3.48 25.53 7.77
N PRO A 124 3.47 26.70 8.41
CA PRO A 124 3.31 26.79 9.86
C PRO A 124 1.98 26.13 10.24
N VAL A 125 2.05 25.08 11.07
CA VAL A 125 0.85 24.45 11.65
C VAL A 125 0.09 25.55 12.37
N GLN A 126 -1.04 25.99 11.80
CA GLN A 126 -1.95 26.88 12.50
C GLN A 126 -2.50 26.07 13.68
N LYS A 127 -1.92 26.28 14.87
CA LYS A 127 -2.48 25.76 16.11
C LYS A 127 -3.89 26.34 16.21
N SER A 128 -4.90 25.53 15.88
CA SER A 128 -6.27 25.83 16.30
C SER A 128 -6.22 25.87 17.82
N GLY A 129 -6.29 27.08 18.38
CA GLY A 129 -6.14 27.31 19.81
C GLY A 129 -7.10 26.44 20.60
N ASN A 130 -6.61 25.85 21.70
CA ASN A 130 -7.31 25.04 22.72
C ASN A 130 -8.80 24.81 22.42
N GLY A 131 -9.06 23.95 21.45
CA GLY A 131 -10.42 23.55 21.10
C GLY A 131 -10.87 22.51 22.10
N VAL A 132 -11.78 22.88 22.99
CA VAL A 132 -12.69 21.93 23.66
C VAL A 132 -13.11 20.89 22.63
N PHE A 133 -12.98 19.59 22.96
CA PHE A 133 -13.43 18.46 22.13
C PHE A 133 -14.75 18.81 21.45
N ARG A 134 -14.71 19.24 20.19
CA ARG A 134 -15.94 19.40 19.41
C ARG A 134 -16.36 17.98 19.08
N LYS A 135 -17.52 17.56 19.61
CA LYS A 135 -18.21 16.38 19.12
C LYS A 135 -18.22 16.47 17.59
N LEU A 136 -17.70 15.44 16.92
CA LEU A 136 -17.80 15.32 15.48
C LEU A 136 -19.28 15.46 15.11
N HIS A 137 -19.57 16.23 14.05
CA HIS A 137 -20.92 16.27 13.51
C HIS A 137 -21.33 14.84 13.16
N THR A 138 -22.51 14.43 13.62
CA THR A 138 -23.16 13.21 13.15
C THR A 138 -23.29 13.36 11.64
N ASN A 139 -22.70 12.45 10.87
CA ASN A 139 -22.97 12.37 9.45
C ASN A 139 -24.48 12.12 9.31
N ASN A 140 -25.24 13.09 8.81
CA ASN A 140 -26.65 12.93 8.51
C ASN A 140 -26.79 11.99 7.29
N TYR A 141 -26.68 10.68 7.52
CA TYR A 141 -27.34 9.69 6.69
C TYR A 141 -28.79 9.56 7.16
N THR A 142 -29.58 10.60 6.92
CA THR A 142 -31.03 10.59 7.17
C THR A 142 -31.74 11.31 6.03
N GLU A 143 -31.47 10.91 4.78
CA GLU A 143 -32.21 11.43 3.63
C GLU A 143 -32.14 10.56 2.35
N ILE A 144 -31.86 9.25 2.48
CA ILE A 144 -31.98 8.31 1.34
C ILE A 144 -32.71 7.02 1.72
N HIS A 145 -33.78 7.11 2.52
CA HIS A 145 -34.65 5.95 2.77
C HIS A 145 -36.15 6.15 2.57
N ASP A 146 -36.57 7.29 1.99
CA ASP A 146 -38.00 7.58 1.77
C ASP A 146 -38.46 7.46 0.31
N GLN A 147 -37.64 6.93 -0.61
CA GLN A 147 -38.06 6.77 -2.02
C GLN A 147 -37.99 5.34 -2.57
N ILE A 148 -37.72 4.32 -1.73
CA ILE A 148 -37.69 2.91 -2.17
C ILE A 148 -38.63 2.01 -1.33
N THR A 149 -39.41 2.56 -0.39
CA THR A 149 -40.35 1.78 0.44
C THR A 149 -41.82 1.78 -0.01
N ASP A 150 -42.15 2.38 -1.16
CA ASP A 150 -43.55 2.45 -1.66
C ASP A 150 -43.82 1.62 -2.93
N LYS A 151 -43.03 0.57 -3.22
CA LYS A 151 -43.24 -0.26 -4.41
C LYS A 151 -43.23 -1.77 -4.21
N TYR A 152 -43.62 -2.25 -3.02
CA TYR A 152 -44.02 -3.65 -2.88
C TYR A 152 -45.26 -3.77 -2.01
N THR A 153 -46.41 -3.94 -2.65
CA THR A 153 -47.67 -4.26 -1.97
C THR A 153 -47.82 -5.78 -1.97
N PHE A 154 -47.52 -6.41 -0.83
CA PHE A 154 -47.74 -7.83 -0.60
C PHE A 154 -49.23 -8.15 -0.75
N LYS A 155 -49.59 -9.12 -1.60
CA LYS A 155 -50.94 -9.69 -1.66
C LYS A 155 -50.89 -11.06 -1.01
N GLU A 156 -51.70 -11.27 0.03
CA GLU A 156 -51.82 -12.56 0.73
C GLU A 156 -52.15 -13.69 -0.26
N GLY A 157 -51.21 -14.61 -0.45
CA GLY A 157 -51.33 -15.76 -1.34
C GLY A 157 -50.02 -16.26 -1.96
N GLU A 158 -48.96 -15.46 -1.96
CA GLU A 158 -47.65 -15.91 -2.47
C GLU A 158 -46.87 -16.60 -1.33
N SER A 159 -46.87 -17.93 -1.34
CA SER A 159 -45.91 -18.73 -0.58
C SER A 159 -44.55 -18.70 -1.27
N LEU A 160 -43.47 -18.61 -0.49
CA LEU A 160 -42.08 -18.74 -0.96
C LEU A 160 -41.81 -20.07 -1.67
#